data_AF-A0A228QHU3-F1
#
_entry.id   AF-A0A228QHU3-F1
#
_cell.length_a   1.000
_cell.length_b   1.000
_cell.length_c   1.000
_cell.angle_alpha   90.00
_cell.angle_beta   90.00
_cell.angle_gamma   90.00
#
_symmetry.space_group_name_H-M   'P 1'
#
loop_
_entity.id
_entity.type
_entity.pdbx_description
1 polymer ?
#
loop_
_entity_poly.entity_id
_entity_poly.type
_entity_poly.pdbx_seq_one_letter_code
_entity_poly.pdbx_strand_id
1 'polypeptide(L)'
;MREDIEKYLAATSEATAKAVATGTGLPQLDVTKELNRMLGEAIVEREKRAGGGNEYVYWLARGVAPVPPANAVPAPAPALSLAEAIASLPPSAVAADTTPRVIADLRAEVERLTAERDAAQLKADTWRANAATLEARIDELTLGPVGARAPLFVTIGRYCKPRRHASLEKAQRRGSALVRSEKESEVLVLEPVGRIVRGTQWMPR
;
A
#
# COMPACT_ATOMS: atom_id res chain seq x y z
N MET A 1 11.82 -23.42 17.67
CA MET A 1 11.37 -22.17 17.01
C MET A 1 11.19 -22.35 15.51
N ARG A 2 12.25 -22.63 14.73
CA ARG A 2 12.12 -22.89 13.28
C ARG A 2 11.13 -24.03 12.98
N GLU A 3 11.34 -25.19 13.61
CA GLU A 3 10.49 -26.38 13.46
C GLU A 3 9.02 -26.11 13.84
N ASP A 4 8.79 -25.29 14.87
CA ASP A 4 7.43 -24.92 15.30
C ASP A 4 6.72 -24.06 14.25
N ILE A 5 7.45 -23.13 13.63
CA ILE A 5 6.96 -22.29 12.53
C ILE A 5 6.67 -23.13 11.28
N GLU A 6 7.58 -24.04 10.91
CA GLU A 6 7.40 -24.95 9.77
C GLU A 6 6.19 -25.86 9.97
N LYS A 7 6.06 -26.46 11.16
CA LYS A 7 4.91 -27.31 11.51
C LYS A 7 3.59 -26.54 11.45
N TYR A 8 3.59 -25.29 11.94
CA TYR A 8 2.41 -24.43 11.90
C TYR A 8 2.02 -24.03 10.47
N LEU A 9 3.00 -23.66 9.63
CA LEU A 9 2.76 -23.33 8.22
C LEU A 9 2.37 -24.56 7.39
N ALA A 10 2.93 -25.74 7.67
CA ALA A 10 2.51 -26.98 7.03
C ALA A 10 1.04 -27.33 7.34
N ALA A 11 0.58 -27.04 8.56
CA ALA A 11 -0.81 -27.29 8.97
C ALA A 11 -1.79 -26.23 8.42
N THR A 12 -1.38 -24.97 8.32
CA THR A 12 -2.25 -23.84 7.99
C THR A 12 -2.18 -23.44 6.50
N SER A 13 -1.22 -24.00 5.75
CA SER A 13 -0.83 -23.63 4.38
C SER A 13 -0.20 -22.24 4.26
N GLU A 14 -0.84 -21.20 4.79
CA GLU A 14 -0.34 -19.83 4.78
C GLU A 14 -0.74 -19.07 6.06
N ALA A 15 0.11 -18.16 6.54
CA ALA A 15 -0.18 -17.37 7.75
C ALA A 15 0.61 -16.06 7.81
N THR A 16 0.09 -15.07 8.55
CA THR A 16 0.86 -13.85 8.86
C THR A 16 1.75 -14.07 10.09
N ALA A 17 2.80 -13.25 10.26
CA ALA A 17 3.69 -13.36 11.41
C ALA A 17 2.94 -13.26 12.77
N LYS A 18 1.85 -12.49 12.81
CA LYS A 18 0.98 -12.39 13.99
C LYS A 18 0.22 -13.69 14.25
N ALA A 19 -0.33 -14.31 13.21
CA ALA A 19 -1.04 -15.58 13.33
C ALA A 19 -0.08 -16.71 13.75
N VAL A 20 1.12 -16.77 13.18
CA VAL A 20 2.16 -17.74 13.56
C VAL A 20 2.58 -17.55 15.03
N ALA A 21 2.82 -16.31 15.46
CA ALA A 21 3.16 -16.01 16.86
C ALA A 21 2.06 -16.44 17.83
N THR A 22 0.80 -16.18 17.47
CA THR A 22 -0.36 -16.57 18.28
C THR A 22 -0.51 -18.10 18.34
N GLY A 23 -0.35 -18.79 17.21
CA GLY A 23 -0.53 -20.24 17.12
C GLY A 23 0.62 -21.07 17.70
N THR A 24 1.83 -20.51 17.76
CA THR A 24 3.02 -21.17 18.35
C THR A 24 3.29 -20.73 19.80
N GLY A 25 2.63 -19.67 20.27
CA GLY A 25 2.88 -19.07 21.59
C GLY A 25 4.23 -18.34 21.71
N LEU A 26 4.90 -18.08 20.58
CA LEU A 26 6.22 -17.43 20.53
C LEU A 26 6.09 -15.91 20.41
N PRO A 27 7.08 -15.12 20.89
CA PRO A 27 7.07 -13.68 20.73
C PRO A 27 7.09 -13.26 19.25
N GLN A 28 6.21 -12.33 18.86
CA GLN A 28 6.04 -11.92 17.46
C GLN A 28 7.32 -11.35 16.83
N LEU A 29 8.14 -10.62 17.61
CA LEU A 29 9.41 -10.08 17.12
C LEU A 29 10.39 -11.18 16.73
N ASP A 30 10.46 -12.25 17.52
CA ASP A 30 11.36 -13.37 17.27
C ASP A 30 10.85 -14.19 16.08
N VAL A 31 9.53 -14.38 15.96
CA VAL A 31 8.90 -15.03 14.80
C VAL A 31 9.19 -14.25 13.51
N THR A 32 9.14 -12.92 13.57
CA THR A 32 9.43 -12.07 12.40
C THR A 32 10.91 -12.15 11.99
N LYS A 33 11.83 -12.16 12.95
CA LYS A 33 13.27 -12.35 12.65
C LYS A 33 13.53 -13.72 12.03
N GLU A 34 12.92 -14.76 12.59
CA GLU A 34 13.08 -16.12 12.11
C GLU A 34 12.49 -16.31 10.70
N LEU A 35 11.30 -15.76 10.42
CA LEU A 35 10.70 -15.79 9.09
C LEU A 35 11.56 -15.06 8.05
N ASN A 36 12.19 -13.93 8.40
CA ASN A 36 13.12 -13.26 7.49
C ASN A 36 14.41 -14.07 7.26
N ARG A 37 14.88 -14.80 8.26
CA ARG A 37 16.00 -15.74 8.12
C ARG A 37 15.63 -16.91 7.19
N MET A 38 14.48 -17.53 7.42
CA MET A 38 13.95 -18.62 6.59
C MET A 38 13.68 -18.18 5.14
N LEU A 39 13.27 -16.92 4.93
CA LEU A 39 13.13 -16.33 3.59
C LEU A 39 14.49 -16.22 2.89
N GLY A 40 15.55 -15.82 3.61
CA GLY A 40 16.92 -15.78 3.10
C GLY A 40 17.48 -17.18 2.77
N GLU A 41 16.99 -18.20 3.46
CA GLU A 41 17.33 -19.62 3.22
C GLU A 41 16.41 -20.31 2.19
N ALA A 42 15.48 -19.56 1.56
CA ALA A 42 14.48 -20.09 0.62
C ALA A 42 13.60 -21.22 1.18
N ILE A 43 13.39 -21.25 2.49
CA ILE A 43 12.51 -22.22 3.18
C ILE A 43 11.05 -21.72 3.16
N VAL A 44 10.86 -20.40 3.20
CA VAL A 44 9.53 -19.76 3.15
C VAL A 44 9.50 -18.71 2.06
N GLU A 45 8.33 -18.54 1.47
CA GLU A 45 8.01 -17.46 0.56
C GLU A 45 7.08 -16.47 1.26
N ARG A 46 6.97 -15.25 0.71
CA ARG A 46 6.05 -14.24 1.22
C ARG A 46 5.42 -13.40 0.12
N GLU A 47 4.20 -12.95 0.37
CA GLU A 47 3.52 -11.95 -0.45
C GLU A 47 2.90 -10.86 0.42
N LYS A 48 2.86 -9.64 -0.13
CA LYS A 48 2.24 -8.50 0.54
C LYS A 48 0.73 -8.63 0.44
N ARG A 49 0.04 -8.62 1.58
CA ARG A 49 -1.42 -8.79 1.63
C ARG A 49 -2.13 -7.59 0.98
N ALA A 50 -2.94 -7.86 -0.05
CA ALA A 50 -3.77 -6.83 -0.68
C ALA A 50 -4.80 -6.28 0.33
N GLY A 51 -4.86 -4.96 0.50
CA GLY A 51 -5.81 -4.28 1.39
C GLY A 51 -5.48 -4.33 2.90
N GLY A 52 -4.38 -4.95 3.31
CA GLY A 52 -4.00 -5.18 4.72
C GLY A 52 -2.83 -4.34 5.25
N GLY A 53 -2.47 -3.23 4.61
CA GLY A 53 -1.34 -2.38 5.03
C GLY A 53 0.04 -2.98 4.70
N ASN A 54 1.00 -2.90 5.64
CA ASN A 54 2.37 -3.43 5.49
C ASN A 54 2.52 -4.89 6.00
N GLU A 55 1.43 -5.66 6.02
CA GLU A 55 1.46 -7.06 6.46
C GLU A 55 1.82 -8.01 5.32
N TYR A 56 2.62 -9.02 5.64
CA TYR A 56 3.02 -10.10 4.74
C TYR A 56 2.39 -11.42 5.18
N VAL A 57 1.96 -12.21 4.20
CA VAL A 57 1.56 -13.61 4.37
C VAL A 57 2.75 -14.48 4.00
N TYR A 58 3.02 -15.51 4.80
CA TYR A 58 4.13 -16.44 4.63
C TYR A 58 3.59 -17.86 4.41
N TRP A 59 4.27 -18.64 3.56
CA TRP A 59 4.01 -20.06 3.35
C TRP A 59 5.34 -20.80 3.13
N LEU A 60 5.33 -22.12 3.33
CA LEU A 60 6.50 -22.95 3.04
C LEU A 60 6.78 -22.92 1.54
N ALA A 61 8.02 -22.62 1.17
CA ALA A 61 8.47 -22.72 -0.21
C ALA A 61 8.24 -24.16 -0.67
N ARG A 62 7.65 -24.33 -1.85
CA ARG A 62 7.57 -25.67 -2.45
C ARG A 62 9.01 -26.08 -2.78
N GLY A 63 9.62 -26.86 -1.90
CA GLY A 63 10.78 -27.64 -2.25
C GLY A 63 10.46 -28.37 -3.54
N VAL A 64 11.33 -28.26 -4.55
CA VAL A 64 11.33 -29.16 -5.69
C VAL A 64 11.22 -30.55 -5.09
N ALA A 65 10.08 -31.21 -5.29
CA ALA A 65 9.95 -32.61 -4.92
C ALA A 65 11.18 -33.30 -5.55
N PRO A 66 12.04 -33.98 -4.77
CA PRO A 66 13.15 -34.68 -5.36
C PRO A 66 12.54 -35.62 -6.40
N VAL A 67 12.85 -35.35 -7.68
CA VAL A 67 12.56 -36.29 -8.75
C VAL A 67 13.19 -37.60 -8.28
N PRO A 68 12.41 -38.66 -8.04
CA PRO A 68 12.99 -39.93 -7.65
C PRO A 68 14.03 -40.30 -8.71
N PRO A 69 15.24 -40.77 -8.33
CA PRO A 69 16.24 -41.15 -9.31
C PRO A 69 15.60 -42.13 -10.30
N ALA A 70 15.73 -41.82 -11.59
CA ALA A 70 15.10 -42.51 -12.70
C ALA A 70 15.61 -43.95 -12.93
N ASN A 71 16.06 -44.65 -11.88
CA ASN A 71 16.65 -45.98 -11.91
C ASN A 71 15.98 -46.98 -10.95
N ALA A 72 14.68 -46.86 -10.73
CA ALA A 72 13.87 -48.02 -10.37
C ALA A 72 13.00 -48.33 -11.57
N VAL A 73 13.46 -49.25 -12.43
CA VAL A 73 12.62 -49.85 -13.48
C VAL A 73 11.46 -50.54 -12.76
N PRO A 74 10.20 -50.07 -12.89
CA PRO A 74 9.08 -50.88 -12.48
C PRO A 74 9.05 -52.06 -13.45
N ALA A 75 8.97 -53.28 -12.92
CA ALA A 75 8.65 -54.45 -13.74
C ALA A 75 7.45 -54.11 -14.65
N PRO A 76 7.45 -54.51 -15.93
CA PRO A 76 6.40 -54.12 -16.85
C PRO A 76 5.08 -54.67 -16.33
N ALA A 77 4.24 -53.77 -15.81
CA ALA A 77 2.83 -54.09 -15.63
C ALA A 77 2.28 -54.49 -17.01
N PRO A 78 1.48 -55.56 -17.11
CA PRO A 78 0.90 -55.96 -18.38
C PRO A 78 0.19 -54.73 -18.97
N ALA A 79 0.59 -54.34 -20.18
CA ALA A 79 -0.06 -53.25 -20.89
C ALA A 79 -1.50 -53.67 -21.16
N LEU A 80 -2.42 -53.20 -20.31
CA LEU A 80 -3.85 -53.33 -20.55
C LEU A 80 -4.14 -52.78 -21.94
N SER A 81 -4.94 -53.51 -22.71
CA SER A 81 -5.43 -52.98 -23.98
C SER A 81 -6.19 -51.67 -23.72
N LEU A 82 -6.23 -50.77 -24.70
CA LEU A 82 -6.98 -49.51 -24.59
C LEU A 82 -8.43 -49.75 -24.14
N ALA A 83 -9.03 -50.87 -24.58
CA ALA A 83 -10.37 -51.28 -24.18
C ALA A 83 -10.49 -51.65 -22.69
N GLU A 84 -9.51 -52.36 -22.13
CA GLU A 84 -9.49 -52.72 -20.70
C GLU A 84 -9.16 -51.51 -19.82
N ALA A 85 -8.30 -50.61 -20.29
CA ALA A 85 -8.01 -49.35 -19.61
C ALA A 85 -9.25 -48.46 -19.52
N ILE A 86 -10.06 -48.39 -20.60
CA ILE A 86 -11.33 -47.66 -20.61
C ILE A 86 -12.36 -48.33 -19.69
N ALA A 87 -12.44 -49.66 -19.68
CA ALA A 87 -13.36 -50.41 -18.82
C ALA A 87 -13.02 -50.30 -17.32
N SER A 88 -11.74 -50.08 -16.99
CA SER A 88 -11.27 -49.93 -15.61
C SER A 88 -11.34 -48.50 -15.07
N LEU A 89 -11.75 -47.52 -15.88
CA LEU A 89 -11.96 -46.15 -15.41
C LEU A 89 -13.20 -46.09 -14.50
N PRO A 90 -13.11 -45.45 -13.32
CA PRO A 90 -14.28 -45.25 -12.48
C PRO A 90 -15.32 -44.42 -13.25
N PRO A 91 -16.64 -44.60 -13.01
CA PRO A 91 -17.68 -43.82 -13.68
C PRO A 91 -17.49 -42.30 -13.53
N SER A 92 -16.79 -41.86 -12.47
CA SER A 92 -16.44 -40.47 -12.22
C SER A 92 -15.32 -39.92 -13.11
N ALA A 93 -14.49 -40.78 -13.74
CA ALA A 93 -13.48 -40.36 -14.71
C ALA A 93 -14.12 -40.09 -16.09
N VAL A 94 -15.29 -40.66 -16.35
CA VAL A 94 -16.23 -40.21 -17.38
C VAL A 94 -17.17 -39.18 -16.75
N ALA A 95 -16.61 -38.19 -16.04
CA ALA A 95 -17.39 -37.08 -15.52
C ALA A 95 -18.14 -36.45 -16.71
N ALA A 96 -19.47 -36.48 -16.62
CA ALA A 96 -20.37 -35.89 -17.60
C ALA A 96 -19.87 -34.50 -18.00
N ASP A 97 -19.94 -34.20 -19.29
CA ASP A 97 -19.52 -33.01 -20.03
C ASP A 97 -19.86 -31.66 -19.35
N THR A 98 -19.25 -31.37 -18.20
CA THR A 98 -19.39 -30.14 -17.40
C THR A 98 -18.34 -29.11 -17.75
N THR A 99 -17.25 -29.53 -18.40
CA THR A 99 -16.20 -28.66 -18.94
C THR A 99 -16.76 -27.50 -19.77
N PRO A 100 -17.67 -27.69 -20.75
CA PRO A 100 -18.23 -26.57 -21.51
C PRO A 100 -19.04 -25.60 -20.63
N ARG A 101 -19.74 -26.10 -19.60
CA ARG A 101 -20.50 -25.25 -18.66
C ARG A 101 -19.57 -24.41 -17.78
N VAL A 102 -18.54 -25.04 -17.21
CA VAL A 102 -17.54 -24.33 -16.39
C VAL A 102 -16.80 -23.27 -17.23
N ILE A 103 -16.45 -23.58 -18.49
CA ILE A 103 -15.84 -22.61 -19.40
C ILE A 103 -16.80 -21.45 -19.70
N ALA A 104 -18.10 -21.73 -19.92
CA ALA A 104 -19.09 -20.69 -20.14
C ALA A 104 -19.27 -19.78 -18.91
N ASP A 105 -19.35 -20.37 -17.72
CA ASP A 105 -19.49 -19.63 -16.46
C ASP A 105 -18.25 -18.78 -16.17
N LEU A 106 -17.05 -19.32 -16.38
CA LEU A 106 -15.79 -18.57 -16.23
C LEU A 106 -15.69 -17.41 -17.24
N ARG A 107 -16.16 -17.59 -18.47
CA ARG A 107 -16.19 -16.50 -19.47
C ARG A 107 -17.14 -15.39 -19.05
N ALA A 108 -18.35 -15.74 -18.62
CA ALA A 108 -19.32 -14.78 -18.12
C ALA A 108 -18.77 -14.01 -16.90
N GLU A 109 -18.07 -14.72 -16.01
CA GLU A 109 -17.45 -14.11 -14.84
C GLU A 109 -16.28 -13.18 -15.21
N VAL A 110 -15.44 -13.57 -16.18
CA VAL A 110 -14.37 -12.70 -16.71
C VAL A 110 -14.96 -11.45 -17.34
N GLU A 111 -16.04 -11.56 -18.11
CA GLU A 111 -16.73 -10.40 -18.70
C GLU A 111 -17.27 -9.47 -17.62
N ARG A 112 -17.91 -10.02 -16.59
CA ARG A 112 -18.41 -9.25 -15.43
C ARG A 112 -17.29 -8.51 -14.71
N LEU A 113 -16.21 -9.21 -14.36
CA LEU A 113 -15.07 -8.63 -13.65
C LEU A 113 -14.35 -7.57 -14.50
N THR A 114 -14.29 -7.78 -15.81
CA THR A 114 -13.70 -6.81 -16.76
C THR A 114 -14.52 -5.51 -16.76
N ALA A 115 -15.85 -5.62 -16.83
CA ALA A 115 -16.75 -4.47 -16.76
C ALA A 115 -16.68 -3.73 -15.42
N GLU A 116 -16.61 -4.46 -14.31
CA GLU A 116 -16.45 -3.87 -12.97
C GLU A 116 -15.13 -3.13 -12.82
N ARG A 117 -14.04 -3.72 -13.33
CA ARG A 117 -12.73 -3.07 -13.36
C ARG A 117 -12.77 -1.79 -14.19
N ASP A 118 -13.38 -1.80 -15.37
CA ASP A 118 -13.49 -0.59 -16.20
C ASP A 118 -14.28 0.52 -15.51
N ALA A 119 -15.40 0.17 -14.86
CA ALA A 119 -16.18 1.12 -14.08
C ALA A 119 -15.39 1.69 -12.89
N ALA A 120 -14.59 0.86 -12.22
CA ALA A 120 -13.72 1.29 -11.13
C ALA A 120 -12.59 2.22 -11.64
N GLN A 121 -11.98 1.89 -12.76
CA GLN A 121 -10.93 2.70 -13.38
C GLN A 121 -11.46 4.07 -13.80
N LEU A 122 -12.64 4.12 -14.44
CA LEU A 122 -13.28 5.37 -14.83
C LEU A 122 -13.57 6.26 -13.61
N LYS A 123 -14.05 5.68 -12.51
CA LYS A 123 -14.26 6.41 -11.24
C LYS A 123 -12.95 6.93 -10.67
N ALA A 124 -11.89 6.11 -10.68
CA ALA A 124 -10.58 6.52 -10.20
C ALA A 124 -10.01 7.68 -11.02
N ASP A 125 -10.12 7.62 -12.35
CA ASP A 125 -9.68 8.70 -13.25
C ASP A 125 -10.48 9.99 -12.98
N THR A 126 -11.80 9.87 -12.81
CA THR A 126 -12.67 10.99 -12.44
C THR A 126 -12.25 11.62 -11.10
N TRP A 127 -11.96 10.80 -10.09
CA TRP A 127 -11.50 11.30 -8.78
C TRP A 127 -10.14 11.98 -8.88
N ARG A 128 -9.20 11.44 -9.67
CA ARG A 128 -7.90 12.10 -9.90
C ARG A 128 -8.08 13.46 -10.58
N ALA A 129 -8.95 13.56 -11.60
CA ALA A 129 -9.24 14.82 -12.27
C ALA A 129 -9.91 15.84 -11.35
N ASN A 130 -10.88 15.41 -10.54
CA ASN A 130 -11.53 16.27 -9.54
C ASN A 130 -10.54 16.75 -8.48
N ALA A 131 -9.65 15.88 -7.99
CA ALA A 131 -8.61 16.24 -7.04
C ALA A 131 -7.68 17.31 -7.62
N ALA A 132 -7.19 17.13 -8.85
CA ALA A 132 -6.34 18.13 -9.51
C ALA A 132 -7.04 19.49 -9.67
N THR A 133 -8.34 19.47 -10.02
CA THR A 133 -9.15 20.69 -10.13
C THR A 133 -9.31 21.39 -8.79
N LEU A 134 -9.58 20.63 -7.72
CA LEU A 134 -9.70 21.16 -6.37
C LEU A 134 -8.37 21.72 -5.86
N GLU A 135 -7.25 21.07 -6.13
CA GLU A 135 -5.93 21.57 -5.80
C GLU A 135 -5.64 22.89 -6.50
N ALA A 136 -5.89 22.99 -7.81
CA ALA A 136 -5.75 24.23 -8.55
C ALA A 136 -6.63 25.36 -7.98
N ARG A 137 -7.87 25.04 -7.60
CA ARG A 137 -8.79 26.03 -6.98
C ARG A 137 -8.34 26.43 -5.58
N ILE A 138 -7.80 25.50 -4.79
CA ILE A 138 -7.20 25.79 -3.49
C ILE A 138 -6.01 26.73 -3.68
N ASP A 139 -5.13 26.46 -4.63
CA ASP A 139 -3.98 27.31 -4.91
C ASP A 139 -4.43 28.72 -5.32
N GLU A 140 -5.43 28.84 -6.20
CA GLU A 140 -6.03 30.12 -6.57
C GLU A 140 -6.61 30.87 -5.36
N LEU A 141 -7.36 30.20 -4.48
CA LEU A 141 -8.02 30.82 -3.34
C LEU A 141 -7.06 31.17 -2.19
N THR A 142 -6.03 30.34 -1.99
CA THR A 142 -5.10 30.45 -0.85
C THR A 142 -3.85 31.27 -1.17
N LEU A 143 -3.32 31.16 -2.38
CA LEU A 143 -2.13 31.88 -2.82
C LEU A 143 -2.50 33.16 -3.59
N GLY A 144 -3.65 33.17 -4.26
CA GLY A 144 -4.00 34.20 -5.24
C GLY A 144 -3.07 34.16 -6.46
N PRO A 145 -3.28 35.02 -7.49
CA PRO A 145 -2.22 35.37 -8.42
C PRO A 145 -0.92 35.70 -7.67
N VAL A 146 0.24 35.48 -8.27
CA VAL A 146 1.53 35.93 -7.71
C VAL A 146 1.37 37.42 -7.32
N GLY A 147 1.40 37.74 -6.02
CA GLY A 147 1.19 39.08 -5.48
C GLY A 147 -0.21 39.45 -4.96
N ALA A 148 -1.25 38.63 -5.14
CA ALA A 148 -2.64 39.06 -4.88
C ALA A 148 -3.12 38.93 -3.42
N ARG A 149 -2.50 38.09 -2.59
CA ARG A 149 -2.97 37.86 -1.20
C ARG A 149 -1.87 37.56 -0.17
N ALA A 150 -0.60 37.77 -0.48
CA ALA A 150 0.44 37.71 0.53
C ALA A 150 0.34 38.94 1.44
N PRO A 151 0.31 38.80 2.79
CA PRO A 151 0.51 39.94 3.66
C PRO A 151 1.89 40.53 3.38
N LEU A 152 1.90 41.77 2.91
CA LEU A 152 3.13 42.44 2.49
C LEU A 152 4.12 42.60 3.65
N PHE A 153 3.64 42.61 4.90
CA PHE A 153 4.49 42.83 6.07
C PHE A 153 4.09 41.96 7.25
N VAL A 154 5.07 41.55 8.04
CA VAL A 154 4.90 40.79 9.29
C VAL A 154 5.59 41.54 10.42
N THR A 155 4.85 41.80 11.50
CA THR A 155 5.44 42.31 12.74
C THR A 155 5.74 41.16 13.70
N ILE A 156 6.97 41.07 14.19
CA ILE A 156 7.44 40.06 15.15
C ILE A 156 8.00 40.78 16.38
N GLY A 157 7.43 40.51 17.55
CA GLY A 157 7.96 40.96 18.85
C GLY A 157 8.53 39.78 19.64
N ARG A 158 9.16 40.06 20.79
CA ARG A 158 9.72 39.02 21.66
C ARG A 158 8.62 38.25 22.40
N TYR A 159 7.56 38.93 22.84
CA TYR A 159 6.51 38.35 23.69
C TYR A 159 5.15 38.26 23.00
N CYS A 160 4.90 39.09 21.99
CA CYS A 160 3.63 39.17 21.30
C CYS A 160 3.63 38.35 20.00
N LYS A 161 2.47 37.75 19.71
CA LYS A 161 2.30 36.87 18.55
C LYS A 161 2.62 37.62 17.24
N PRO A 162 3.31 36.97 16.29
CA PRO A 162 3.50 37.51 14.95
C PRO A 162 2.17 37.89 14.31
N ARG A 163 2.13 39.05 13.64
CA ARG A 163 0.93 39.52 12.94
C ARG A 163 1.25 39.98 11.53
N ARG A 164 0.40 39.56 10.61
CA ARG A 164 0.43 39.86 9.17
C ARG A 164 -0.34 41.15 8.88
N HIS A 165 0.19 41.97 7.98
CA HIS A 165 -0.37 43.27 7.61
C HIS A 165 -0.44 43.43 6.09
N ALA A 166 -1.45 44.17 5.65
CA ALA A 166 -1.67 44.48 4.23
C ALA A 166 -0.89 45.72 3.75
N SER A 167 -0.20 46.46 4.63
CA SER A 167 0.63 47.61 4.26
C SER A 167 1.70 47.90 5.31
N LEU A 168 2.77 48.59 4.90
CA LEU A 168 3.89 48.95 5.78
C LEU A 168 3.43 49.85 6.91
N GLU A 169 2.59 50.85 6.58
CA GLU A 169 2.03 51.78 7.57
C GLU A 169 1.27 51.06 8.69
N LYS A 170 0.49 50.03 8.37
CA LYS A 170 -0.25 49.24 9.37
C LYS A 170 0.72 48.44 10.26
N ALA A 171 1.77 47.89 9.67
CA ALA A 171 2.81 47.20 10.41
C ALA A 171 3.57 48.13 11.35
N GLN A 172 4.00 49.31 10.86
CA GLN A 172 4.67 50.35 11.65
C GLN A 172 3.78 50.88 12.77
N ARG A 173 2.49 51.10 12.51
CA ARG A 173 1.52 51.57 13.51
C ARG A 173 1.38 50.56 14.64
N ARG A 174 1.30 49.26 14.33
CA ARG A 174 1.28 48.21 15.36
C ARG A 174 2.60 48.15 16.12
N GLY A 175 3.74 48.15 15.43
CA GLY A 175 5.06 48.11 16.07
C GLY A 175 5.23 49.26 17.06
N SER A 176 4.95 50.48 16.62
CA SER A 176 4.96 51.68 17.47
C SER A 176 4.03 51.55 18.68
N ALA A 177 2.82 51.03 18.50
CA ALA A 177 1.87 50.86 19.59
C ALA A 177 2.34 49.84 20.64
N LEU A 178 3.00 48.76 20.22
CA LEU A 178 3.51 47.73 21.13
C LEU A 178 4.69 48.25 21.97
N VAL A 179 5.61 48.98 21.33
CA VAL A 179 6.75 49.58 22.03
C VAL A 179 6.28 50.67 22.99
N ARG A 180 5.38 51.55 22.55
CA ARG A 180 4.83 52.63 23.41
C ARG A 180 4.01 52.12 24.59
N SER A 181 3.42 50.94 24.50
CA SER A 181 2.66 50.32 25.59
C SER A 181 3.51 49.42 26.48
N GLU A 182 4.84 49.45 26.33
CA GLU A 182 5.82 48.65 27.07
C GLU A 182 5.58 47.12 26.99
N LYS A 183 4.78 46.68 26.01
CA LYS A 183 4.55 45.25 25.75
C LYS A 183 5.74 44.61 25.05
N GLU A 184 6.54 45.42 24.37
CA GLU A 184 7.74 45.01 23.64
C GLU A 184 8.82 46.06 23.79
N SER A 185 10.08 45.64 23.89
CA SER A 185 11.23 46.55 23.81
C SER A 185 11.61 46.85 22.36
N GLU A 186 11.29 45.93 21.45
CA GLU A 186 11.59 46.00 20.03
C GLU A 186 10.55 45.20 19.23
N VAL A 187 10.16 45.70 18.06
CA VAL A 187 9.31 44.96 17.12
C VAL A 187 9.92 45.04 15.73
N LEU A 188 10.26 43.88 15.17
CA LEU A 188 10.73 43.78 13.80
C LEU A 188 9.56 43.89 12.83
N VAL A 189 9.68 44.75 11.82
CA VAL A 189 8.76 44.85 10.69
C VAL A 189 9.46 44.24 9.48
N LEU A 190 9.03 43.05 9.09
CA LEU A 190 9.67 42.26 8.02
C LEU A 190 8.78 42.21 6.79
N GLU A 191 9.41 42.25 5.63
CA GLU A 191 8.78 41.98 4.34
C GLU A 191 9.13 40.55 3.90
N PRO A 192 8.15 39.69 3.56
CA PRO A 192 8.43 38.34 3.12
C PRO A 192 9.07 38.36 1.72
N VAL A 193 10.22 37.71 1.58
CA VAL A 193 10.97 37.60 0.31
C VAL A 193 10.54 36.41 -0.55
N GLY A 194 9.74 35.51 0.01
CA GLY A 194 9.18 34.34 -0.66
C GLY A 194 8.37 33.50 0.31
N ARG A 195 7.81 32.39 -0.20
CA ARG A 195 7.00 31.46 0.57
C ARG A 195 7.34 30.02 0.19
N ILE A 196 7.18 29.10 1.14
CA ILE A 196 7.24 27.66 0.89
C ILE A 196 5.81 27.14 0.86
N VAL A 197 5.43 26.47 -0.23
CA VAL A 197 4.09 25.91 -0.42
C VAL A 197 4.09 24.38 -0.24
N ARG A 198 2.93 23.75 -0.38
CA ARG A 198 2.77 22.30 -0.27
C ARG A 198 3.74 21.61 -1.26
N GLY A 199 4.36 20.50 -0.83
CA GLY A 199 5.44 19.86 -1.60
C GLY A 199 6.81 20.51 -1.42
N THR A 200 6.99 21.35 -0.40
CA THR A 200 8.26 22.02 -0.03
C THR A 200 8.85 22.95 -1.10
N GLN A 201 8.03 23.35 -2.07
CA GLN A 201 8.46 24.20 -3.16
C GLN A 201 8.63 25.65 -2.68
N TRP A 202 9.81 26.22 -2.95
CA TRP A 202 10.05 27.66 -2.79
C TRP A 202 9.37 28.42 -3.93
N MET A 203 8.56 29.42 -3.57
CA MET A 203 8.02 30.39 -4.49
C MET A 203 8.57 31.77 -4.16
N PRO A 204 9.30 32.43 -5.08
CA PRO A 204 9.65 33.83 -4.90
C PRO A 204 8.38 34.68 -4.84
N ARG A 205 8.52 35.86 -4.26
CA ARG A 205 7.42 36.83 -4.18
C ARG A 205 7.04 37.39 -5.54
#